data_AF-A0A7Y6XBJ8-F1
#
_entry.id   AF-A0A7Y6XBJ8-F1
#
_cell.length_a   1.000
_cell.length_b   1.000
_cell.length_c   1.000
_cell.angle_alpha   90.00
_cell.angle_beta   90.00
_cell.angle_gamma   90.00
#
_symmetry.space_group_name_H-M   'P 1'
#
loop_
_entity.id
_entity.type
_entity.pdbx_description
1 polymer ?
#
loop_
_entity_poly.entity_id
_entity_poly.type
_entity_poly.pdbx_seq_one_letter_code
_entity_poly.pdbx_strand_id
1 'polypeptide(L)'
;MKWLVLPPHRDITLVPEVPEGWHLLDLARDFGRRVFSSESVEAEALARESSPPSPQTMRELLLLRVAQGLRDRGPIPELRALGAVLTAISGPPNGVHLRLDDVELESGTTERSGDVQRVVGLPAPYSDDVAGVLARFEEAECVRVWLERDLQLPAAVSLAQACPAHVALEVAGPFAWTHREVLARMPAFRRAAFPEQVPPLRWRVAPLRGDSGSSDLVWVADALGLEVVAPYPGGDEHDWVEFDAPSADGPEPGTRRREDWLGACSLDEVRAYTGGARWAGHVSLGSLLAADVLAESGCHTVVVGFCGIENGRVVDPERRFISLESLVEGYQRLKAAGVRVVAEWWVGAPGVDEASLDVTLAALEGPRFFDHLAGVRPFHASVERIARVRDMARWWGQPGDPPADRDLSRSRPIEKPGTIEGTRLPAVLTSLASRLLGRAPLSPGRVAAAFLYGPVAPVPSIAPAPDAAALIRLDVDCAVVRLPASLDGAPKPTWYAANLRTGVVLAMDARLAPVLSRLTAPASASAALGAVPEAQRAKVVEMLVTKSILERTHG
;
A
#
# COMPACT_ATOMS: atom_id res chain seq x y z
N MET A 1 -1.04 28.91 -18.38
CA MET A 1 -0.32 27.66 -18.02
C MET A 1 -1.31 26.69 -17.38
N LYS A 2 -1.25 25.38 -17.68
CA LYS A 2 -2.18 24.39 -17.14
C LYS A 2 -1.49 23.50 -16.11
N TRP A 3 -2.09 23.35 -14.92
CA TRP A 3 -1.51 22.60 -13.81
C TRP A 3 -2.31 21.34 -13.48
N LEU A 4 -1.65 20.19 -13.49
CA LEU A 4 -2.15 18.93 -12.96
C LEU A 4 -1.68 18.81 -11.51
N VAL A 5 -2.61 18.84 -10.57
CA VAL A 5 -2.33 18.83 -9.13
C VAL A 5 -2.69 17.47 -8.57
N LEU A 6 -1.73 16.82 -7.91
CA LEU A 6 -1.94 15.58 -7.17
C LEU A 6 -1.92 15.86 -5.67
N PRO A 7 -3.10 15.90 -5.00
CA PRO A 7 -3.15 16.15 -3.56
C PRO A 7 -2.44 15.06 -2.74
N PRO A 8 -2.01 15.38 -1.50
CA PRO A 8 -1.44 14.44 -0.54
C PRO A 8 -2.24 13.14 -0.35
N HIS A 9 -1.55 12.08 0.11
CA HIS A 9 -2.12 10.76 0.45
C HIS A 9 -2.58 9.90 -0.74
N ARG A 10 -2.00 10.14 -1.92
CA ARG A 10 -1.87 9.13 -2.98
C ARG A 10 -0.58 8.31 -2.81
N ASP A 11 -0.36 7.35 -3.70
CA ASP A 11 0.85 6.51 -3.69
C ASP A 11 2.08 7.32 -4.13
N ILE A 12 2.93 7.69 -3.18
CA ILE A 12 4.15 8.47 -3.42
C ILE A 12 5.22 7.72 -4.23
N THR A 13 5.07 6.40 -4.42
CA THR A 13 5.98 5.59 -5.26
C THR A 13 5.59 5.60 -6.74
N LEU A 14 4.50 6.29 -7.09
CA LEU A 14 4.02 6.42 -8.46
C LEU A 14 4.12 7.87 -8.93
N VAL A 15 4.63 8.09 -10.13
CA VAL A 15 4.70 9.40 -10.80
C VAL A 15 3.88 9.34 -12.09
N PRO A 16 3.03 10.32 -12.40
CA PRO A 16 2.22 10.25 -13.61
C PRO A 16 3.06 10.60 -14.84
N GLU A 17 2.73 10.00 -15.98
CA GLU A 17 3.03 10.59 -17.28
C GLU A 17 2.14 11.83 -17.44
N VAL A 18 2.76 13.00 -17.45
CA VAL A 18 2.04 14.28 -17.50
C VAL A 18 1.44 14.45 -18.90
N PRO A 19 0.12 14.71 -19.02
CA PRO A 19 -0.49 14.96 -20.32
C PRO A 19 0.15 16.15 -21.05
N GLU A 20 0.19 16.09 -22.38
CA GLU A 20 0.78 17.16 -23.18
C GLU A 20 0.15 18.53 -22.86
N GLY A 21 0.98 19.55 -22.69
CA GLY A 21 0.56 20.91 -22.35
C GLY A 21 0.18 21.13 -20.88
N TRP A 22 0.29 20.10 -20.02
CA TRP A 22 0.11 20.22 -18.58
C TRP A 22 1.45 20.20 -17.84
N HIS A 23 1.47 20.83 -16.66
CA HIS A 23 2.60 20.81 -15.74
C HIS A 23 2.19 20.18 -14.42
N LEU A 24 3.05 19.36 -13.84
CA LEU A 24 2.75 18.61 -12.63
C LEU A 24 3.08 19.41 -11.37
N LEU A 25 2.16 19.38 -10.40
CA LEU A 25 2.37 19.73 -9.00
C LEU A 25 2.01 18.50 -8.14
N ASP A 26 3.01 17.68 -7.81
CA ASP A 26 2.84 16.43 -7.06
C ASP A 26 3.01 16.66 -5.56
N LEU A 27 1.99 17.27 -4.92
CA LEU A 27 2.03 17.62 -3.50
C LEU A 27 2.27 16.41 -2.62
N ALA A 28 1.72 15.24 -2.98
CA ALA A 28 1.92 14.04 -2.17
C ALA A 28 3.40 13.66 -2.06
N ARG A 29 4.10 13.70 -3.19
CA ARG A 29 5.52 13.35 -3.25
C ARG A 29 6.40 14.47 -2.70
N ASP A 30 6.08 15.73 -2.99
CA ASP A 30 6.83 16.89 -2.48
C ASP A 30 6.71 17.00 -0.95
N PHE A 31 5.49 16.85 -0.41
CA PHE A 31 5.24 16.78 1.03
C PHE A 31 6.04 15.65 1.67
N GLY A 32 5.94 14.42 1.14
CA GLY A 32 6.67 13.26 1.66
C GLY A 32 8.18 13.48 1.67
N ARG A 33 8.75 14.07 0.62
CA ARG A 33 10.17 14.42 0.54
C ARG A 33 10.58 15.50 1.55
N ARG A 34 9.75 16.53 1.73
CA ARG A 34 10.00 17.63 2.67
C ARG A 34 10.04 17.11 4.09
N VAL A 35 8.97 16.46 4.57
CA VAL A 35 8.89 16.00 5.96
C VAL A 35 9.90 14.89 6.25
N PHE A 36 10.25 14.09 5.23
CA PHE A 36 11.30 13.10 5.33
C PHE A 36 12.66 13.61 4.88
N SER A 37 12.92 14.93 4.90
CA SER A 37 14.27 15.48 4.72
C SER A 37 15.10 15.36 6.01
N SER A 38 16.43 15.35 5.92
CA SER A 38 17.27 15.21 7.12
C SER A 38 17.10 16.36 8.09
N GLU A 39 16.98 17.56 7.56
CA GLU A 39 16.74 18.77 8.33
C GLU A 39 15.37 18.75 9.01
N SER A 40 14.29 18.43 8.29
CA SER A 40 12.94 18.44 8.86
C SER A 40 12.77 17.41 9.97
N VAL A 41 13.27 16.18 9.80
CA VAL A 41 13.16 15.15 10.84
C VAL A 41 13.98 15.53 12.08
N GLU A 42 15.15 16.13 11.92
CA GLU A 42 15.94 16.61 13.08
C GLU A 42 15.25 17.77 13.79
N ALA A 43 14.71 18.74 13.05
CA ALA A 43 13.99 19.87 13.63
C ALA A 43 12.79 19.41 14.47
N GLU A 44 11.98 18.47 13.97
CA GLU A 44 10.86 17.89 14.72
C GLU A 44 11.34 17.11 15.95
N ALA A 45 12.43 16.35 15.84
CA ALA A 45 12.99 15.61 16.97
C ALA A 45 13.49 16.55 18.08
N LEU A 46 14.21 17.62 17.72
CA LEU A 46 14.68 18.65 18.66
C LEU A 46 13.51 19.39 19.34
N ALA A 47 12.41 19.64 18.60
CA ALA A 47 11.20 20.23 19.18
C ALA A 47 10.58 19.33 20.26
N ARG A 48 10.55 18.00 20.05
CA ARG A 48 10.05 17.04 21.04
C ARG A 48 11.00 16.87 22.22
N GLU A 49 12.31 16.90 21.99
CA GLU A 49 13.33 16.85 23.05
C GLU A 49 13.31 18.07 23.97
N SER A 50 12.98 19.24 23.41
CA SER A 50 12.89 20.50 24.16
C SER A 50 11.55 20.69 24.88
N SER A 51 10.54 19.89 24.53
CA SER A 51 9.21 19.93 25.15
C SER A 51 9.18 19.15 26.47
N PRO A 52 8.32 19.51 27.44
CA PRO A 52 8.15 18.72 28.66
C PRO A 52 7.85 17.25 28.32
N PRO A 53 8.54 16.28 28.95
CA PRO A 53 8.37 14.87 28.63
C PRO A 53 6.97 14.41 29.03
N SER A 54 6.27 13.80 28.08
CA SER A 54 4.99 13.13 28.27
C SER A 54 5.02 11.80 27.52
N PRO A 55 4.10 10.85 27.83
CA PRO A 55 4.04 9.60 27.07
C PRO A 55 3.85 9.80 25.57
N GLN A 56 3.12 10.85 25.18
CA GLN A 56 2.92 11.18 23.77
C GLN A 56 4.19 11.75 23.14
N THR A 57 4.81 12.77 23.74
CA THR A 57 6.02 13.39 23.15
C THR A 57 7.17 12.41 23.06
N MET A 58 7.30 11.47 24.00
CA MET A 58 8.33 10.43 23.96
C MET A 58 8.06 9.34 22.91
N ARG A 59 6.79 9.02 22.62
CA ARG A 59 6.43 8.12 21.51
C ARG A 59 6.70 8.78 20.15
N GLU A 60 6.32 10.05 19.99
CA GLU A 60 6.64 10.82 18.77
C GLU A 60 8.15 10.92 18.57
N LEU A 61 8.90 11.23 19.62
CA LEU A 61 10.37 11.28 19.55
C LEU A 61 10.99 9.92 19.21
N LEU A 62 10.46 8.82 19.78
CA LEU A 62 10.88 7.46 19.42
C LEU A 62 10.72 7.23 17.92
N LEU A 63 9.56 7.54 17.35
CA LEU A 63 9.28 7.36 15.93
C LEU A 63 10.24 8.18 15.05
N LEU A 64 10.46 9.45 15.39
CA LEU A 64 11.39 10.34 14.66
C LEU A 64 12.83 9.81 14.70
N ARG A 65 13.35 9.48 15.89
CA ARG A 65 14.73 8.97 16.04
C ARG A 65 14.92 7.61 15.37
N VAL A 66 13.92 6.74 15.39
CA VAL A 66 13.96 5.44 14.69
C VAL A 66 13.95 5.65 13.18
N ALA A 67 13.08 6.54 12.67
CA ALA A 67 13.03 6.87 11.25
C ALA A 67 14.36 7.42 10.72
N GLN A 68 15.08 8.23 11.52
CA GLN A 68 16.43 8.69 11.17
C GLN A 68 17.41 7.52 11.01
N GLY A 69 17.37 6.52 11.90
CA GLY A 69 18.25 5.35 11.84
C GLY A 69 17.97 4.39 10.68
N LEU A 70 16.79 4.50 10.06
CA LEU A 70 16.33 3.61 8.99
C LEU A 70 16.39 4.22 7.58
N ARG A 71 16.62 5.53 7.47
CA ARG A 71 16.57 6.28 6.22
C ARG A 71 17.42 5.70 5.07
N ASP A 72 18.61 5.19 5.39
CA ASP A 72 19.56 4.70 4.38
C ASP A 72 19.60 3.16 4.32
N ARG A 73 18.58 2.48 4.87
CA ARG A 73 18.49 1.00 4.92
C ARG A 73 17.84 0.38 3.69
N GLY A 74 17.46 1.19 2.71
CA GLY A 74 16.79 0.78 1.48
C GLY A 74 15.35 1.28 1.39
N PRO A 75 14.69 1.07 0.24
CA PRO A 75 13.44 1.74 -0.10
C PRO A 75 12.25 1.31 0.78
N ILE A 76 12.24 0.06 1.23
CA ILE A 76 11.16 -0.50 2.03
C ILE A 76 11.23 -0.02 3.49
N PRO A 77 12.38 -0.11 4.19
CA PRO A 77 12.58 0.58 5.48
C PRO A 77 12.37 2.10 5.39
N GLU A 78 12.77 2.74 4.28
CA GLU A 78 12.53 4.16 4.03
C GLU A 78 11.04 4.51 4.06
N LEU A 79 10.19 3.72 3.40
CA LEU A 79 8.74 3.93 3.43
C LEU A 79 8.16 3.74 4.84
N ARG A 80 8.62 2.74 5.61
CA ARG A 80 8.23 2.60 7.03
C ARG A 80 8.66 3.79 7.86
N ALA A 81 9.88 4.27 7.65
CA ALA A 81 10.43 5.44 8.32
C ALA A 81 9.60 6.69 7.99
N LEU A 82 9.21 6.91 6.73
CA LEU A 82 8.28 7.97 6.36
C LEU A 82 6.93 7.80 7.07
N GLY A 83 6.36 6.59 7.11
CA GLY A 83 5.13 6.32 7.84
C GLY A 83 5.23 6.71 9.33
N ALA A 84 6.33 6.39 9.98
CA ALA A 84 6.61 6.77 11.37
C ALA A 84 6.72 8.30 11.53
N VAL A 85 7.37 9.00 10.59
CA VAL A 85 7.43 10.47 10.59
C VAL A 85 6.03 11.07 10.45
N LEU A 86 5.23 10.61 9.48
CA LEU A 86 3.86 11.08 9.27
C LEU A 86 2.99 10.91 10.53
N THR A 87 3.12 9.77 11.21
CA THR A 87 2.43 9.54 12.49
C THR A 87 2.92 10.47 13.60
N ALA A 88 4.22 10.77 13.67
CA ALA A 88 4.78 11.61 14.72
C ALA A 88 4.47 13.11 14.57
N ILE A 89 4.27 13.60 13.35
CA ILE A 89 4.02 15.03 13.06
C ILE A 89 2.52 15.37 12.93
N SER A 90 1.63 14.39 13.05
CA SER A 90 0.19 14.56 12.85
C SER A 90 -0.60 14.37 14.15
N GLY A 91 -1.91 14.62 14.09
CA GLY A 91 -2.77 14.69 15.28
C GLY A 91 -2.76 16.07 15.94
N PRO A 92 -3.48 16.24 17.07
CA PRO A 92 -3.74 17.55 17.67
C PRO A 92 -2.47 18.39 17.84
N PRO A 93 -2.49 19.67 17.42
CA PRO A 93 -3.65 20.47 17.02
C PRO A 93 -4.06 20.33 15.54
N ASN A 94 -3.49 19.40 14.78
CA ASN A 94 -3.90 19.18 13.40
C ASN A 94 -5.28 18.52 13.33
N GLY A 95 -6.09 18.92 12.34
CA GLY A 95 -7.40 18.31 12.09
C GLY A 95 -7.34 16.90 11.48
N VAL A 96 -6.14 16.36 11.27
CA VAL A 96 -5.89 15.07 10.61
C VAL A 96 -4.77 14.28 11.29
N HIS A 97 -4.92 12.96 11.30
CA HIS A 97 -3.89 11.97 11.62
C HIS A 97 -3.42 11.31 10.33
N LEU A 98 -2.10 11.25 10.15
CA LEU A 98 -1.48 10.78 8.92
C LEU A 98 -0.80 9.43 9.13
N ARG A 99 -1.07 8.50 8.22
CA ARG A 99 -0.27 7.29 8.01
C ARG A 99 0.22 7.28 6.57
N LEU A 100 1.13 6.35 6.26
CA LEU A 100 1.70 6.25 4.92
C LEU A 100 0.62 6.05 3.84
N ASP A 101 -0.39 5.23 4.12
CA ASP A 101 -1.44 4.88 3.18
C ASP A 101 -2.82 5.39 3.56
N ASP A 102 -2.96 6.11 4.67
CA ASP A 102 -4.24 6.49 5.26
C ASP A 102 -4.25 7.93 5.83
N VAL A 103 -5.44 8.51 5.91
CA VAL A 103 -5.74 9.80 6.55
C VAL A 103 -6.99 9.63 7.38
N GLU A 104 -6.85 9.85 8.69
CA GLU A 104 -8.00 9.89 9.59
C GLU A 104 -8.28 11.34 9.96
N LEU A 105 -9.54 11.74 9.93
CA LEU A 105 -9.95 13.03 10.48
C LEU A 105 -9.92 12.94 12.00
N GLU A 106 -9.54 14.02 12.69
CA GLU A 106 -9.61 14.08 14.17
C GLU A 106 -11.04 13.76 14.67
N SER A 107 -12.04 14.18 13.90
CA SER A 107 -13.45 13.85 14.12
C SER A 107 -14.13 13.53 12.79
N GLY A 108 -14.82 12.38 12.73
CA GLY A 108 -15.61 11.98 11.55
C GLY A 108 -14.84 11.09 10.59
N THR A 109 -15.18 11.16 9.30
CA THR A 109 -14.58 10.33 8.24
C THR A 109 -14.45 11.08 6.91
N THR A 110 -13.45 10.72 6.11
CA THR A 110 -13.29 11.19 4.72
C THR A 110 -14.41 10.69 3.79
N GLU A 111 -15.14 9.64 4.18
CA GLU A 111 -16.30 9.13 3.46
C GLU A 111 -17.59 9.96 3.66
N ARG A 112 -17.53 11.05 4.45
CA ARG A 112 -18.65 11.97 4.66
C ARG A 112 -18.25 13.39 4.27
N SER A 113 -18.90 13.94 3.23
CA SER A 113 -18.57 15.26 2.68
C SER A 113 -18.67 16.39 3.72
N GLY A 114 -19.63 16.29 4.64
CA GLY A 114 -19.80 17.24 5.74
C GLY A 114 -18.66 17.21 6.75
N ASP A 115 -18.08 16.05 7.03
CA ASP A 115 -16.93 15.93 7.95
C ASP A 115 -15.66 16.49 7.32
N VAL A 116 -15.44 16.19 6.04
CA VAL A 116 -14.35 16.79 5.26
C VAL A 116 -14.45 18.32 5.27
N GLN A 117 -15.64 18.90 5.10
CA GLN A 117 -15.80 20.36 5.14
C GLN A 117 -15.50 20.96 6.53
N ARG A 118 -15.77 20.24 7.62
CA ARG A 118 -15.51 20.72 8.98
C ARG A 118 -14.03 20.82 9.31
N VAL A 119 -13.19 19.96 8.73
CA VAL A 119 -11.73 19.98 8.99
C VAL A 119 -10.98 20.96 8.10
N VAL A 120 -11.65 21.55 7.11
CA VAL A 120 -11.04 22.52 6.20
C VAL A 120 -10.76 23.82 6.95
N GLY A 121 -9.53 24.32 6.79
CA GLY A 121 -9.04 25.49 7.53
C GLY A 121 -8.43 25.17 8.90
N LEU A 122 -8.55 23.92 9.38
CA LEU A 122 -7.74 23.45 10.49
C LEU A 122 -6.28 23.26 10.04
N PRO A 123 -5.30 23.39 10.94
CA PRO A 123 -3.91 23.06 10.64
C PRO A 123 -3.79 21.61 10.16
N ALA A 124 -2.92 21.39 9.18
CA ALA A 124 -2.50 20.07 8.73
C ALA A 124 -1.00 20.07 8.45
N PRO A 125 -0.31 18.93 8.57
CA PRO A 125 1.14 18.87 8.32
C PRO A 125 1.56 19.29 6.90
N TYR A 126 0.65 19.21 5.93
CA TYR A 126 0.85 19.59 4.53
C TYR A 126 0.36 21.02 4.19
N SER A 127 -0.04 21.84 5.17
CA SER A 127 -0.58 23.18 4.91
C SER A 127 0.38 24.10 4.16
N ASP A 128 1.68 24.04 4.48
CA ASP A 128 2.70 24.84 3.80
C ASP A 128 2.87 24.43 2.33
N ASP A 129 2.79 23.13 2.03
CA ASP A 129 2.87 22.62 0.65
C ASP A 129 1.65 23.06 -0.16
N VAL A 130 0.46 23.03 0.46
CA VAL A 130 -0.78 23.55 -0.15
C VAL A 130 -0.64 25.05 -0.44
N ALA A 131 -0.11 25.84 0.50
CA ALA A 131 0.10 27.28 0.30
C ALA A 131 1.10 27.55 -0.83
N GLY A 132 2.21 26.81 -0.89
CA GLY A 132 3.21 26.94 -1.96
C GLY A 132 2.64 26.63 -3.35
N VAL A 133 1.70 25.69 -3.45
CA VAL A 133 0.99 25.35 -4.69
C VAL A 133 -0.04 26.40 -5.06
N LEU A 134 -0.80 26.91 -4.10
CA LEU A 134 -1.77 27.98 -4.33
C LEU A 134 -1.11 29.24 -4.88
N ALA A 135 0.11 29.57 -4.46
CA ALA A 135 0.87 30.69 -5.02
C ALA A 135 1.14 30.55 -6.54
N ARG A 136 1.14 29.33 -7.09
CA ARG A 136 1.30 29.06 -8.53
C ARG A 136 0.00 29.24 -9.32
N PHE A 137 -1.15 29.31 -8.65
CA PHE A 137 -2.44 29.36 -9.33
C PHE A 137 -2.76 30.74 -9.89
N GLU A 138 -2.18 31.81 -9.35
CA GLU A 138 -2.51 33.18 -9.77
C GLU A 138 -2.28 33.40 -11.28
N GLU A 139 -1.23 32.79 -11.82
CA GLU A 139 -0.84 32.86 -13.24
C GLU A 139 -1.37 31.67 -14.07
N ALA A 140 -2.19 30.80 -13.47
CA ALA A 140 -2.72 29.62 -14.12
C ALA A 140 -3.88 29.97 -15.07
N GLU A 141 -3.94 29.27 -16.19
CA GLU A 141 -5.12 29.26 -17.07
C GLU A 141 -6.14 28.25 -16.54
N CYS A 142 -5.65 27.07 -16.16
CA CYS A 142 -6.47 25.98 -15.66
C CYS A 142 -5.70 25.16 -14.63
N VAL A 143 -6.42 24.71 -13.60
CA VAL A 143 -5.95 23.80 -12.57
C VAL A 143 -6.85 22.58 -12.58
N ARG A 144 -6.27 21.39 -12.73
CA ARG A 144 -6.95 20.11 -12.61
C ARG A 144 -6.49 19.39 -11.35
N VAL A 145 -7.41 19.18 -10.42
CA VAL A 145 -7.18 18.39 -9.21
C VAL A 145 -7.54 16.93 -9.50
N TRP A 146 -6.56 16.03 -9.36
CA TRP A 146 -6.74 14.60 -9.63
C TRP A 146 -7.05 13.81 -8.35
N LEU A 147 -8.26 13.25 -8.27
CA LEU A 147 -8.75 12.48 -7.14
C LEU A 147 -8.86 10.99 -7.48
N GLU A 148 -8.01 10.20 -6.84
CA GLU A 148 -8.01 8.75 -6.88
C GLU A 148 -8.78 8.13 -5.71
N ARG A 149 -8.83 8.83 -4.56
CA ARG A 149 -9.45 8.36 -3.31
C ARG A 149 -10.01 9.52 -2.48
N ASP A 150 -10.90 9.19 -1.55
CA ASP A 150 -11.45 10.08 -0.53
C ASP A 150 -10.38 10.69 0.39
N LEU A 151 -9.28 9.96 0.64
CA LEU A 151 -8.17 10.41 1.49
C LEU A 151 -7.48 11.70 1.00
N GLN A 152 -7.66 12.05 -0.28
CA GLN A 152 -7.12 13.27 -0.88
C GLN A 152 -8.02 14.49 -0.63
N LEU A 153 -9.26 14.29 -0.19
CA LEU A 153 -10.28 15.33 -0.10
C LEU A 153 -9.92 16.48 0.86
N PRO A 154 -9.34 16.26 2.05
CA PRO A 154 -9.01 17.38 2.95
C PRO A 154 -8.13 18.45 2.28
N ALA A 155 -7.08 18.02 1.56
CA ALA A 155 -6.22 18.93 0.82
C ALA A 155 -6.87 19.44 -0.48
N ALA A 156 -7.59 18.58 -1.21
CA ALA A 156 -8.27 18.96 -2.45
C ALA A 156 -9.33 20.06 -2.23
N VAL A 157 -10.05 20.00 -1.10
CA VAL A 157 -11.03 21.01 -0.73
C VAL A 157 -10.35 22.34 -0.43
N SER A 158 -9.24 22.35 0.34
CA SER A 158 -8.45 23.58 0.55
C SER A 158 -7.93 24.18 -0.75
N LEU A 159 -7.42 23.35 -1.66
CA LEU A 159 -6.95 23.78 -2.99
C LEU A 159 -8.09 24.39 -3.83
N ALA A 160 -9.27 23.76 -3.86
CA ALA A 160 -10.41 24.22 -4.64
C ALA A 160 -11.01 25.52 -4.09
N GLN A 161 -11.12 25.65 -2.76
CA GLN A 161 -11.64 26.85 -2.11
C GLN A 161 -10.75 28.08 -2.33
N ALA A 162 -9.43 27.89 -2.24
CA ALA A 162 -8.47 28.98 -2.37
C ALA A 162 -8.03 29.24 -3.82
N CYS A 163 -8.45 28.41 -4.78
CA CYS A 163 -8.13 28.65 -6.18
C CYS A 163 -8.78 29.96 -6.67
N PRO A 164 -8.07 30.84 -7.38
CA PRO A 164 -8.60 32.13 -7.80
C PRO A 164 -9.82 32.03 -8.71
N ALA A 165 -10.70 33.03 -8.65
CA ALA A 165 -11.96 33.02 -9.39
C ALA A 165 -11.79 33.07 -10.92
N HIS A 166 -10.70 33.68 -11.41
CA HIS A 166 -10.38 33.75 -12.84
C HIS A 166 -9.77 32.47 -13.41
N VAL A 167 -9.32 31.55 -12.55
CA VAL A 167 -8.67 30.31 -12.95
C VAL A 167 -9.71 29.22 -13.15
N ALA A 168 -9.70 28.56 -14.31
CA ALA A 168 -10.57 27.41 -14.54
C ALA A 168 -10.17 26.24 -13.62
N LEU A 169 -11.13 25.76 -12.82
CA LEU A 169 -10.92 24.64 -11.91
C LEU A 169 -11.59 23.38 -12.47
N GLU A 170 -10.82 22.31 -12.59
CA GLU A 170 -11.30 20.99 -12.98
C GLU A 170 -11.05 19.98 -11.85
N VAL A 171 -11.99 19.06 -11.66
CA VAL A 171 -11.85 17.91 -10.74
C VAL A 171 -12.05 16.63 -11.55
N ALA A 172 -11.01 15.81 -11.60
CA ALA A 172 -10.94 14.61 -12.43
C ALA A 172 -10.32 13.44 -11.66
N GLY A 173 -10.32 12.25 -12.25
CA GLY A 173 -9.80 11.02 -11.64
C GLY A 173 -10.90 10.03 -11.25
N PRO A 174 -10.53 8.78 -10.91
CA PRO A 174 -11.51 7.70 -10.71
C PRO A 174 -12.48 8.00 -9.57
N PHE A 175 -12.01 8.56 -8.46
CA PHE A 175 -12.89 8.91 -7.34
C PHE A 175 -13.79 10.11 -7.67
N ALA A 176 -13.25 11.11 -8.37
CA ALA A 176 -14.04 12.25 -8.82
C ALA A 176 -15.19 11.84 -9.76
N TRP A 177 -14.92 10.91 -10.67
CA TRP A 177 -15.91 10.35 -11.58
C TRP A 177 -17.03 9.63 -10.81
N THR A 178 -16.66 8.69 -9.94
CA THR A 178 -17.61 7.87 -9.17
C THR A 178 -18.50 8.72 -8.25
N HIS A 179 -17.97 9.80 -7.67
CA HIS A 179 -18.68 10.64 -6.70
C HIS A 179 -19.06 12.04 -7.23
N ARG A 180 -19.09 12.24 -8.56
CA ARG A 180 -19.33 13.54 -9.21
C ARG A 180 -20.53 14.29 -8.64
N GLU A 181 -21.66 13.63 -8.47
CA GLU A 181 -22.91 14.26 -7.99
C GLU A 181 -22.81 14.80 -6.56
N VAL A 182 -22.04 14.13 -5.71
CA VAL A 182 -21.81 14.56 -4.32
C VAL A 182 -20.78 15.67 -4.30
N LEU A 183 -19.66 15.49 -5.00
CA LEU A 183 -18.60 16.49 -5.10
C LEU A 183 -19.10 17.82 -5.68
N ALA A 184 -19.90 17.80 -6.75
CA ALA A 184 -20.46 19.00 -7.36
C ALA A 184 -21.39 19.80 -6.44
N ARG A 185 -21.97 19.15 -5.41
CA ARG A 185 -22.81 19.81 -4.38
C ARG A 185 -21.99 20.41 -3.23
N MET A 186 -20.73 19.98 -3.05
CA MET A 186 -19.86 20.54 -2.02
C MET A 186 -19.54 22.01 -2.35
N PRO A 187 -19.61 22.94 -1.38
CA PRO A 187 -19.36 24.37 -1.61
C PRO A 187 -18.02 24.66 -2.31
N ALA A 188 -16.97 23.91 -1.96
CA ALA A 188 -15.62 24.06 -2.50
C ALA A 188 -15.51 23.77 -4.00
N PHE A 189 -16.27 22.80 -4.51
CA PHE A 189 -16.20 22.34 -5.89
C PHE A 189 -17.36 22.89 -6.75
N ARG A 190 -18.20 23.77 -6.20
CA ARG A 190 -19.38 24.30 -6.90
C ARG A 190 -19.05 24.97 -8.23
N ARG A 191 -17.87 25.60 -8.32
CA ARG A 191 -17.37 26.25 -9.54
C ARG A 191 -16.51 25.34 -10.43
N ALA A 192 -16.23 24.13 -9.97
CA ALA A 192 -15.36 23.20 -10.69
C ALA A 192 -16.12 22.55 -11.85
N ALA A 193 -15.43 22.40 -12.98
CA ALA A 193 -15.86 21.51 -14.04
C ALA A 193 -15.46 20.06 -13.71
N PHE A 194 -16.31 19.12 -14.09
CA PHE A 194 -16.06 17.68 -14.01
C PHE A 194 -16.01 17.14 -15.44
N PRO A 195 -14.85 17.24 -16.12
CA PRO A 195 -14.73 16.84 -17.52
C PRO A 195 -15.03 15.35 -17.70
N GLU A 196 -15.81 15.01 -18.72
CA GLU A 196 -16.27 13.63 -18.94
C GLU A 196 -15.26 12.76 -19.70
N GLN A 197 -14.42 13.40 -20.53
CA GLN A 197 -13.41 12.74 -21.36
C GLN A 197 -12.02 13.13 -20.88
N VAL A 198 -11.57 12.54 -19.77
CA VAL A 198 -10.18 12.67 -19.32
C VAL A 198 -9.53 11.30 -19.34
N PRO A 199 -8.53 11.07 -20.21
CA PRO A 199 -7.79 9.82 -20.23
C PRO A 199 -7.21 9.49 -18.85
N PRO A 200 -7.12 8.20 -18.49
CA PRO A 200 -6.54 7.80 -17.23
C PRO A 200 -5.05 8.16 -17.24
N LEU A 201 -4.54 8.62 -16.11
CA LEU A 201 -3.09 8.85 -15.97
C LEU A 201 -2.37 7.51 -16.10
N ARG A 202 -1.35 7.47 -16.97
CA ARG A 202 -0.36 6.39 -16.98
C ARG A 202 0.64 6.66 -15.88
N TRP A 203 1.03 5.63 -15.15
CA TRP A 203 1.86 5.76 -13.96
C TRP A 203 3.21 5.09 -14.18
N ARG A 204 4.26 5.67 -13.59
CA ARG A 204 5.61 5.10 -13.52
C ARG A 204 5.99 4.85 -12.07
N VAL A 205 6.67 3.74 -11.80
CA VAL A 205 7.20 3.44 -10.47
C VAL A 205 8.49 4.22 -10.26
N ALA A 206 8.59 4.98 -9.17
CA ALA A 206 9.79 5.73 -8.81
C ALA A 206 10.04 5.70 -7.28
N PRO A 207 11.28 5.40 -6.82
CA PRO A 207 11.61 5.45 -5.40
C PRO A 207 11.43 6.88 -4.86
N LEU A 208 11.13 7.05 -3.57
CA LEU A 208 10.91 8.38 -2.98
C LEU A 208 12.13 9.31 -3.19
N ARG A 209 13.32 8.74 -2.97
CA ARG A 209 14.63 9.33 -3.22
C ARG A 209 15.35 8.67 -4.38
N GLY A 210 16.14 9.45 -5.12
CA GLY A 210 16.90 9.01 -6.29
C GLY A 210 16.28 9.46 -7.62
N ASP A 211 17.13 9.57 -8.64
CA ASP A 211 16.71 9.81 -10.02
C ASP A 211 16.01 8.58 -10.58
N SER A 212 15.10 8.78 -11.54
CA SER A 212 14.29 7.77 -12.25
C SER A 212 15.09 6.69 -13.01
N GLY A 213 16.39 6.57 -12.76
CA GLY A 213 17.39 6.06 -13.68
C GLY A 213 17.60 4.55 -13.74
N SER A 214 16.89 3.70 -12.98
CA SER A 214 17.17 2.25 -13.02
C SER A 214 16.00 1.32 -13.38
N SER A 215 14.76 1.80 -13.43
CA SER A 215 13.63 0.97 -13.89
C SER A 215 12.39 1.82 -14.15
N ASP A 216 12.28 2.38 -15.36
CA ASP A 216 11.11 3.13 -15.83
C ASP A 216 9.93 2.19 -16.12
N LEU A 217 9.42 1.54 -15.06
CA LEU A 217 8.34 0.57 -15.16
C LEU A 217 7.00 1.28 -15.24
N VAL A 218 6.19 0.91 -16.24
CA VAL A 218 4.77 1.29 -16.29
C VAL A 218 4.03 0.56 -15.18
N TRP A 219 3.21 1.31 -14.44
CA TRP A 219 2.32 0.78 -13.40
C TRP A 219 0.89 0.61 -13.95
N VAL A 220 0.37 -0.61 -13.87
CA VAL A 220 -1.02 -0.95 -14.20
C VAL A 220 -1.83 -1.06 -12.91
N ALA A 221 -2.75 -0.14 -12.69
CA ALA A 221 -3.55 -0.08 -11.46
C ALA A 221 -4.73 -1.07 -11.47
N ASP A 222 -5.13 -1.57 -10.29
CA ASP A 222 -6.30 -2.45 -10.10
C ASP A 222 -7.61 -1.89 -10.71
N ALA A 223 -7.75 -0.57 -10.73
CA ALA A 223 -8.90 0.12 -11.32
C ALA A 223 -9.06 -0.14 -12.83
N LEU A 224 -7.98 -0.51 -13.54
CA LEU A 224 -7.99 -0.85 -14.96
C LEU A 224 -8.45 -2.29 -15.21
N GLY A 225 -8.50 -3.13 -14.17
CA GLY A 225 -9.09 -4.48 -14.23
C GLY A 225 -8.47 -5.38 -15.29
N LEU A 226 -7.13 -5.35 -15.42
CA LEU A 226 -6.39 -6.14 -16.38
C LEU A 226 -6.52 -7.64 -16.07
N GLU A 227 -6.96 -8.39 -17.06
CA GLU A 227 -6.99 -9.86 -17.07
C GLU A 227 -6.19 -10.33 -18.29
N VAL A 228 -5.08 -11.02 -18.07
CA VAL A 228 -4.26 -11.52 -19.17
C VAL A 228 -4.73 -12.91 -19.56
N VAL A 229 -5.08 -13.06 -20.83
CA VAL A 229 -5.55 -14.33 -21.41
C VAL A 229 -4.50 -14.91 -22.34
N ALA A 230 -4.29 -16.23 -22.27
CA ALA A 230 -3.42 -16.95 -23.21
C ALA A 230 -4.25 -17.46 -24.40
N PRO A 231 -3.76 -17.32 -25.65
CA PRO A 231 -4.29 -18.13 -26.74
C PRO A 231 -3.98 -19.61 -26.47
N TYR A 232 -4.99 -20.46 -26.52
CA TYR A 232 -4.89 -21.88 -26.16
C TYR A 232 -3.96 -22.62 -27.16
N PRO A 233 -2.92 -23.36 -26.74
CA PRO A 233 -2.03 -24.07 -27.67
C PRO A 233 -2.57 -25.39 -28.25
N GLY A 234 -3.82 -25.81 -27.97
CA GLY A 234 -4.29 -27.13 -28.41
C GLY A 234 -5.73 -27.53 -28.07
N GLY A 235 -6.72 -26.73 -28.44
CA GLY A 235 -8.13 -27.06 -28.29
C GLY A 235 -8.96 -26.22 -29.25
N ASP A 236 -9.89 -26.84 -29.96
CA ASP A 236 -10.76 -26.18 -30.94
C ASP A 236 -11.46 -24.95 -30.32
N GLU A 237 -11.72 -23.92 -31.14
CA GLU A 237 -12.40 -22.66 -30.77
C GLU A 237 -13.72 -22.84 -29.99
N HIS A 238 -14.25 -24.05 -29.90
CA HIS A 238 -15.50 -24.41 -29.25
C HIS A 238 -15.39 -24.60 -27.72
N ASP A 239 -14.21 -24.83 -27.14
CA ASP A 239 -14.06 -24.95 -25.68
C ASP A 239 -14.04 -23.59 -24.95
N TRP A 240 -13.92 -22.48 -25.68
CA TRP A 240 -14.16 -21.14 -25.14
C TRP A 240 -15.67 -20.81 -25.02
N VAL A 241 -16.56 -21.66 -25.54
CA VAL A 241 -18.02 -21.39 -25.55
C VAL A 241 -18.67 -21.64 -24.17
N GLU A 242 -17.94 -22.21 -23.20
CA GLU A 242 -18.34 -22.18 -21.78
C GLU A 242 -17.66 -21.07 -20.96
N PHE A 243 -16.99 -20.11 -21.62
CA PHE A 243 -16.78 -18.76 -21.09
C PHE A 243 -17.70 -17.77 -21.82
N ASP A 244 -19.00 -18.02 -21.70
CA ASP A 244 -20.14 -17.13 -21.93
C ASP A 244 -20.06 -16.20 -23.16
N ALA A 245 -20.66 -16.65 -24.26
CA ALA A 245 -21.33 -15.75 -25.19
C ALA A 245 -22.33 -14.86 -24.40
N PRO A 246 -22.43 -13.55 -24.68
CA PRO A 246 -23.44 -12.71 -24.04
C PRO A 246 -24.82 -13.32 -24.28
N SER A 247 -25.56 -13.59 -23.21
CA SER A 247 -26.94 -14.03 -23.33
C SER A 247 -27.70 -13.00 -24.17
N ALA A 248 -28.48 -13.48 -25.15
CA ALA A 248 -29.28 -12.64 -26.03
C ALA A 248 -30.31 -11.76 -25.27
N ASP A 249 -30.53 -12.03 -23.99
CA ASP A 249 -31.41 -11.31 -23.08
C ASP A 249 -30.66 -10.53 -21.97
N GLY A 250 -29.33 -10.38 -22.09
CA GLY A 250 -28.57 -9.46 -21.24
C GLY A 250 -28.93 -8.00 -21.54
N PRO A 251 -28.93 -7.09 -20.54
CA PRO A 251 -29.21 -5.68 -20.79
C PRO A 251 -28.30 -5.17 -21.91
N GLU A 252 -28.86 -4.41 -22.85
CA GLU A 252 -28.14 -3.84 -23.98
C GLU A 252 -26.77 -3.30 -23.52
N PRO A 253 -25.69 -3.47 -24.31
CA PRO A 253 -24.36 -2.95 -24.00
C PRO A 253 -24.35 -1.41 -24.11
N GLY A 254 -25.00 -0.75 -23.16
CA GLY A 254 -25.23 0.69 -23.08
C GLY A 254 -25.13 1.24 -21.66
N THR A 255 -24.94 0.40 -20.64
CA THR A 255 -24.58 0.84 -19.28
C THR A 255 -23.08 1.13 -19.20
N ARG A 256 -22.69 2.29 -19.73
CA ARG A 256 -21.40 3.00 -19.55
C ARG A 256 -20.22 2.09 -19.18
N ARG A 257 -19.68 1.32 -20.13
CA ARG A 257 -18.30 0.81 -20.01
C ARG A 257 -17.40 2.04 -19.90
N ARG A 258 -16.64 2.13 -18.81
CA ARG A 258 -15.63 3.17 -18.64
C ARG A 258 -14.59 2.98 -19.76
N GLU A 259 -14.32 4.02 -20.55
CA GLU A 259 -13.33 3.97 -21.65
C GLU A 259 -11.92 3.57 -21.17
N ASP A 260 -11.66 3.72 -19.87
CA ASP A 260 -10.38 3.41 -19.22
C ASP A 260 -10.22 1.93 -18.80
N TRP A 261 -11.22 1.08 -18.98
CA TRP A 261 -11.17 -0.32 -18.54
C TRP A 261 -10.43 -1.18 -19.57
N LEU A 262 -9.38 -1.90 -19.14
CA LEU A 262 -8.63 -2.82 -20.00
C LEU A 262 -9.35 -4.16 -20.16
N GLY A 263 -9.80 -4.75 -19.05
CA GLY A 263 -10.47 -6.05 -19.08
C GLY A 263 -9.55 -7.19 -19.54
N ALA A 264 -10.13 -8.16 -20.26
CA ALA A 264 -9.38 -9.27 -20.83
C ALA A 264 -8.51 -8.77 -21.99
N CYS A 265 -7.20 -8.95 -21.90
CA CYS A 265 -6.23 -8.49 -22.88
C CYS A 265 -5.32 -9.62 -23.37
N SER A 266 -5.09 -9.63 -24.68
CA SER A 266 -4.05 -10.38 -25.37
C SER A 266 -2.65 -9.75 -25.18
N LEU A 267 -1.61 -10.47 -25.63
CA LEU A 267 -0.23 -9.97 -25.61
C LEU A 267 -0.08 -8.59 -26.26
N ASP A 268 -0.67 -8.41 -27.46
CA ASP A 268 -0.51 -7.20 -28.26
C ASP A 268 -1.23 -6.01 -27.63
N GLU A 269 -2.38 -6.23 -27.00
CA GLU A 269 -3.12 -5.18 -26.27
C GLU A 269 -2.36 -4.72 -25.03
N VAL A 270 -1.77 -5.65 -24.27
CA VAL A 270 -0.90 -5.28 -23.13
C VAL A 270 0.31 -4.48 -23.62
N ARG A 271 0.98 -4.92 -24.69
CA ARG A 271 2.12 -4.20 -25.27
C ARG A 271 1.72 -2.83 -25.81
N ALA A 272 0.55 -2.69 -26.42
CA ALA A 272 0.04 -1.41 -26.89
C ALA A 272 -0.19 -0.46 -25.71
N TYR A 273 -0.82 -0.93 -24.63
CA TYR A 273 -1.04 -0.13 -23.42
C TYR A 273 0.27 0.31 -22.75
N THR A 274 1.27 -0.57 -22.67
CA THR A 274 2.56 -0.25 -22.05
C THR A 274 3.52 0.48 -22.99
N GLY A 275 3.19 0.58 -24.29
CA GLY A 275 4.10 1.08 -25.32
C GLY A 275 5.34 0.20 -25.48
N GLY A 276 5.22 -1.10 -25.20
CA GLY A 276 6.32 -2.08 -25.20
C GLY A 276 7.30 -1.94 -24.02
N ALA A 277 7.04 -1.03 -23.07
CA ALA A 277 7.87 -0.88 -21.89
C ALA A 277 7.69 -2.06 -20.92
N ARG A 278 8.72 -2.30 -20.10
CA ARG A 278 8.60 -3.20 -18.95
C ARG A 278 7.55 -2.65 -17.99
N TRP A 279 6.76 -3.52 -17.38
CA TRP A 279 5.64 -3.09 -16.57
C TRP A 279 5.45 -3.92 -15.30
N ALA A 280 4.64 -3.37 -14.42
CA ALA A 280 4.36 -3.82 -13.07
C ALA A 280 2.89 -3.51 -12.78
N GLY A 281 2.15 -4.36 -12.10
CA GLY A 281 0.76 -4.00 -11.84
C GLY A 281 -0.14 -5.09 -11.32
N HIS A 282 -1.38 -4.68 -11.07
CA HIS A 282 -2.47 -5.56 -10.69
C HIS A 282 -3.01 -6.32 -11.89
N VAL A 283 -3.19 -7.62 -11.70
CA VAL A 283 -3.90 -8.52 -12.64
C VAL A 283 -4.86 -9.42 -11.87
N SER A 284 -5.86 -9.98 -12.56
CA SER A 284 -6.71 -11.02 -11.98
C SER A 284 -5.88 -12.24 -11.57
N LEU A 285 -6.32 -13.00 -10.55
CA LEU A 285 -5.60 -14.20 -10.10
C LEU A 285 -5.47 -15.24 -11.24
N GLY A 286 -6.49 -15.33 -12.10
CA GLY A 286 -6.50 -16.22 -13.26
C GLY A 286 -5.41 -15.90 -14.30
N SER A 287 -4.92 -14.67 -14.34
CA SER A 287 -3.86 -14.24 -15.26
C SER A 287 -2.55 -15.01 -15.03
N LEU A 288 -2.33 -15.56 -13.84
CA LEU A 288 -1.14 -16.38 -13.55
C LEU A 288 -1.07 -17.66 -14.38
N LEU A 289 -2.19 -18.12 -14.95
CA LEU A 289 -2.24 -19.28 -15.84
C LEU A 289 -1.67 -18.96 -17.24
N ALA A 290 -1.70 -17.67 -17.63
CA ALA A 290 -1.15 -17.14 -18.87
C ALA A 290 0.31 -16.65 -18.71
N ALA A 291 1.14 -17.46 -18.03
CA ALA A 291 2.51 -17.11 -17.65
C ALA A 291 3.37 -16.60 -18.83
N ASP A 292 3.24 -17.24 -20.00
CA ASP A 292 4.03 -16.90 -21.20
C ASP A 292 3.64 -15.51 -21.73
N VAL A 293 2.33 -15.19 -21.76
CA VAL A 293 1.84 -13.87 -22.18
C VAL A 293 2.31 -12.78 -21.22
N LEU A 294 2.23 -13.03 -19.91
CA LEU A 294 2.75 -12.10 -18.91
C LEU A 294 4.24 -11.84 -19.12
N ALA A 295 5.06 -12.89 -19.25
CA ALA A 295 6.49 -12.75 -19.47
C ALA A 295 6.82 -12.01 -20.78
N GLU A 296 6.21 -12.41 -21.90
CA GLU A 296 6.45 -11.83 -23.22
C GLU A 296 5.95 -10.39 -23.35
N SER A 297 4.96 -9.99 -22.55
CA SER A 297 4.48 -8.61 -22.49
C SER A 297 5.47 -7.65 -21.80
N GLY A 298 6.57 -8.17 -21.25
CA GLY A 298 7.54 -7.39 -20.48
C GLY A 298 7.15 -7.21 -19.01
N CYS A 299 6.26 -8.07 -18.49
CA CYS A 299 5.89 -8.02 -17.08
C CYS A 299 7.11 -8.32 -16.20
N HIS A 300 7.37 -7.44 -15.24
CA HIS A 300 8.42 -7.62 -14.24
C HIS A 300 7.86 -8.22 -12.95
N THR A 301 6.71 -7.73 -12.52
CA THR A 301 6.07 -8.15 -11.28
C THR A 301 4.56 -8.01 -11.44
N VAL A 302 3.84 -9.07 -11.08
CA VAL A 302 2.37 -9.08 -10.98
C VAL A 302 1.93 -8.99 -9.53
N VAL A 303 0.85 -8.27 -9.31
CA VAL A 303 0.13 -8.20 -8.05
C VAL A 303 -1.24 -8.83 -8.24
N VAL A 304 -1.56 -9.81 -7.40
CA VAL A 304 -2.86 -10.50 -7.44
C VAL A 304 -3.55 -10.38 -6.09
N GLY A 305 -4.88 -10.24 -6.12
CA GLY A 305 -5.72 -10.37 -4.94
C GLY A 305 -6.18 -11.81 -4.74
N PHE A 306 -6.27 -12.26 -3.49
CA PHE A 306 -7.02 -13.46 -3.14
C PHE A 306 -7.74 -13.27 -1.81
N CYS A 307 -8.78 -14.07 -1.57
CA CYS A 307 -9.64 -13.98 -0.39
C CYS A 307 -9.49 -15.17 0.56
N GLY A 308 -9.18 -16.35 0.04
CA GLY A 308 -9.00 -17.55 0.84
C GLY A 308 -8.51 -18.75 0.03
N ILE A 309 -8.15 -19.81 0.74
CA ILE A 309 -7.79 -21.11 0.15
C ILE A 309 -8.70 -22.16 0.78
N GLU A 310 -9.49 -22.84 -0.05
CA GLU A 310 -10.47 -23.83 0.40
C GLU A 310 -10.48 -25.02 -0.57
N ASN A 311 -10.48 -26.25 -0.04
CA ASN A 311 -10.61 -27.49 -0.83
C ASN A 311 -9.63 -27.58 -2.02
N GLY A 312 -8.37 -27.16 -1.81
CA GLY A 312 -7.34 -27.17 -2.85
C GLY A 312 -7.51 -26.11 -3.94
N ARG A 313 -8.35 -25.09 -3.72
CA ARG A 313 -8.59 -23.98 -4.64
C ARG A 313 -8.34 -22.66 -3.95
N VAL A 314 -7.83 -21.69 -4.70
CA VAL A 314 -7.65 -20.31 -4.26
C VAL A 314 -8.82 -19.48 -4.79
N VAL A 315 -9.42 -18.70 -3.90
CA VAL A 315 -10.56 -17.84 -4.19
C VAL A 315 -10.05 -16.42 -4.45
N ASP A 316 -10.38 -15.84 -5.60
CA ASP A 316 -10.05 -14.45 -5.91
C ASP A 316 -11.15 -13.46 -5.45
N PRO A 317 -10.92 -12.14 -5.50
CA PRO A 317 -11.92 -11.14 -5.11
C PRO A 317 -13.21 -11.20 -5.91
N GLU A 318 -13.14 -11.56 -7.19
CA GLU A 318 -14.27 -11.76 -8.09
C GLU A 318 -14.99 -13.11 -7.86
N ARG A 319 -14.54 -13.90 -6.87
CA ARG A 319 -15.05 -15.21 -6.46
C ARG A 319 -14.89 -16.30 -7.53
N ARG A 320 -13.86 -16.20 -8.36
CA ARG A 320 -13.37 -17.30 -9.18
C ARG A 320 -12.57 -18.26 -8.30
N PHE A 321 -12.65 -19.55 -8.64
CA PHE A 321 -11.94 -20.62 -7.95
C PHE A 321 -10.89 -21.20 -8.88
N ILE A 322 -9.62 -21.09 -8.51
CA ILE A 322 -8.51 -21.59 -9.33
C ILE A 322 -7.82 -22.71 -8.55
N SER A 323 -7.53 -23.83 -9.21
CA SER A 323 -6.87 -24.94 -8.54
C SER A 323 -5.46 -24.55 -8.10
N LEU A 324 -5.09 -25.00 -6.90
CA LEU A 324 -3.76 -24.76 -6.34
C LEU A 324 -2.66 -25.31 -7.26
N GLU A 325 -2.89 -26.48 -7.87
CA GLU A 325 -1.98 -27.11 -8.83
C GLU A 325 -1.68 -26.20 -10.02
N SER A 326 -2.72 -25.67 -10.69
CA SER A 326 -2.53 -24.78 -11.84
C SER A 326 -1.81 -23.48 -11.46
N LEU A 327 -2.08 -22.96 -10.25
CA LEU A 327 -1.38 -21.77 -9.75
C LEU A 327 0.09 -22.05 -9.45
N VAL A 328 0.42 -23.22 -8.89
CA VAL A 328 1.81 -23.62 -8.68
C VAL A 328 2.53 -23.76 -10.01
N GLU A 329 1.93 -24.39 -11.03
CA GLU A 329 2.50 -24.50 -12.36
C GLU A 329 2.71 -23.13 -13.03
N GLY A 330 1.70 -22.26 -13.01
CA GLY A 330 1.79 -20.89 -13.52
C GLY A 330 2.89 -20.09 -12.81
N TYR A 331 2.96 -20.18 -11.48
CA TYR A 331 4.00 -19.55 -10.67
C TYR A 331 5.40 -20.06 -11.02
N GLN A 332 5.62 -21.37 -11.20
CA GLN A 332 6.94 -21.90 -11.57
C GLN A 332 7.39 -21.38 -12.93
N ARG A 333 6.47 -21.27 -13.91
CA ARG A 333 6.77 -20.69 -15.23
C ARG A 333 7.13 -19.20 -15.12
N LEU A 334 6.35 -18.42 -14.38
CA LEU A 334 6.64 -17.00 -14.13
C LEU A 334 7.99 -16.80 -13.43
N LYS A 335 8.28 -17.61 -12.41
CA LYS A 335 9.54 -17.59 -11.69
C LYS A 335 10.73 -17.93 -12.60
N ALA A 336 10.59 -18.93 -13.47
CA ALA A 336 11.60 -19.29 -14.47
C ALA A 336 11.85 -18.15 -15.48
N ALA A 337 10.80 -17.39 -15.82
CA ALA A 337 10.89 -16.19 -16.65
C ALA A 337 11.38 -14.93 -15.88
N GLY A 338 11.66 -15.04 -14.57
CA GLY A 338 12.09 -13.92 -13.74
C GLY A 338 10.98 -12.92 -13.38
N VAL A 339 9.71 -13.28 -13.57
CA VAL A 339 8.55 -12.48 -13.16
C VAL A 339 8.23 -12.76 -11.70
N ARG A 340 8.14 -11.69 -10.90
CA ARG A 340 7.78 -11.79 -9.48
C ARG A 340 6.27 -11.83 -9.28
N VAL A 341 5.79 -12.69 -8.39
CA VAL A 341 4.38 -12.79 -8.03
C VAL A 341 4.17 -12.31 -6.60
N VAL A 342 3.49 -11.18 -6.45
CA VAL A 342 3.12 -10.59 -5.15
C VAL A 342 1.62 -10.77 -4.93
N ALA A 343 1.23 -11.18 -3.72
CA ALA A 343 -0.17 -11.35 -3.37
C ALA A 343 -0.65 -10.33 -2.34
N GLU A 344 -1.93 -9.97 -2.43
CA GLU A 344 -2.68 -9.24 -1.43
C GLU A 344 -3.80 -10.12 -0.91
N TRP A 345 -3.90 -10.27 0.41
CA TRP A 345 -4.98 -11.03 1.02
C TRP A 345 -6.12 -10.11 1.44
N TRP A 346 -7.27 -10.23 0.77
CA TRP A 346 -8.47 -9.45 1.01
C TRP A 346 -9.39 -10.18 2.00
N VAL A 347 -9.50 -9.64 3.20
CA VAL A 347 -10.18 -10.25 4.35
C VAL A 347 -11.57 -9.62 4.55
N GLY A 348 -12.57 -10.45 4.87
CA GLY A 348 -13.97 -10.03 4.94
C GLY A 348 -14.71 -10.16 3.61
N ALA A 349 -14.16 -10.94 2.67
CA ALA A 349 -14.84 -11.28 1.44
C ALA A 349 -16.11 -12.09 1.70
N PRO A 350 -17.14 -12.00 0.84
CA PRO A 350 -18.43 -12.64 1.10
C PRO A 350 -18.30 -14.16 1.30
N GLY A 351 -18.83 -14.69 2.39
CA GLY A 351 -18.79 -16.11 2.72
C GLY A 351 -17.41 -16.64 3.12
N VAL A 352 -16.47 -15.77 3.49
CA VAL A 352 -15.19 -16.14 4.11
C VAL A 352 -15.21 -15.71 5.58
N ASP A 353 -15.21 -16.69 6.47
CA ASP A 353 -15.24 -16.50 7.93
C ASP A 353 -13.84 -16.62 8.57
N GLU A 354 -13.74 -16.40 9.88
CA GLU A 354 -12.46 -16.49 10.60
C GLU A 354 -11.83 -17.89 10.53
N ALA A 355 -12.63 -18.95 10.55
CA ALA A 355 -12.14 -20.32 10.42
C ALA A 355 -11.50 -20.55 9.04
N SER A 356 -12.10 -20.01 7.98
CA SER A 356 -11.55 -20.02 6.63
C SER A 356 -10.21 -19.28 6.54
N LEU A 357 -10.02 -18.21 7.33
CA LEU A 357 -8.73 -17.52 7.40
C LEU A 357 -7.65 -18.37 8.05
N ASP A 358 -7.96 -19.12 9.10
CA ASP A 358 -7.01 -20.04 9.73
C ASP A 358 -6.58 -21.17 8.79
N VAL A 359 -7.55 -21.74 8.04
CA VAL A 359 -7.26 -22.72 6.99
C VAL A 359 -6.36 -22.12 5.91
N THR A 360 -6.66 -20.90 5.47
CA THR A 360 -5.86 -20.17 4.49
C THR A 360 -4.44 -19.93 4.98
N LEU A 361 -4.28 -19.50 6.24
CA LEU A 361 -2.97 -19.24 6.82
C LEU A 361 -2.12 -20.51 6.96
N ALA A 362 -2.75 -21.65 7.29
CA ALA A 362 -2.09 -22.95 7.29
C ALA A 362 -1.69 -23.40 5.88
N ALA A 363 -2.57 -23.20 4.89
CA ALA A 363 -2.30 -23.54 3.49
C ALA A 363 -1.14 -22.72 2.90
N LEU A 364 -0.94 -21.47 3.33
CA LEU A 364 0.20 -20.63 2.94
C LEU A 364 1.56 -21.17 3.44
N GLU A 365 1.58 -22.11 4.39
CA GLU A 365 2.81 -22.80 4.81
C GLU A 365 3.22 -23.94 3.86
N GLY A 366 2.30 -24.36 2.98
CA GLY A 366 2.48 -25.43 2.01
C GLY A 366 3.20 -25.01 0.71
N PRO A 367 2.82 -25.59 -0.44
CA PRO A 367 3.38 -25.24 -1.74
C PRO A 367 3.29 -23.73 -2.01
N ARG A 368 4.39 -23.14 -2.45
CA ARG A 368 4.46 -21.70 -2.74
C ARG A 368 4.04 -21.41 -4.17
N PHE A 369 3.10 -20.48 -4.31
CA PHE A 369 2.63 -19.93 -5.59
C PHE A 369 2.68 -18.39 -5.61
N PHE A 370 3.23 -17.79 -4.55
CA PHE A 370 3.56 -16.37 -4.43
C PHE A 370 5.00 -16.24 -3.92
N ASP A 371 5.73 -15.24 -4.42
CA ASP A 371 7.04 -14.89 -3.86
C ASP A 371 6.90 -14.14 -2.54
N HIS A 372 5.86 -13.31 -2.45
CA HIS A 372 5.67 -12.38 -1.35
C HIS A 372 4.20 -12.11 -1.06
N LEU A 373 3.82 -12.02 0.21
CA LEU A 373 2.53 -11.49 0.64
C LEU A 373 2.71 -10.02 1.03
N ALA A 374 2.16 -9.11 0.23
CA ALA A 374 2.26 -7.68 0.48
C ALA A 374 1.55 -7.28 1.79
N GLY A 375 0.43 -7.90 2.11
CA GLY A 375 -0.30 -7.61 3.34
C GLY A 375 -1.72 -8.18 3.35
N VAL A 376 -2.42 -7.87 4.43
CA VAL A 376 -3.86 -8.11 4.57
C VAL A 376 -4.61 -6.80 4.41
N ARG A 377 -5.68 -6.81 3.65
CA ARG A 377 -6.54 -5.64 3.43
C ARG A 377 -8.00 -5.97 3.74
N PRO A 378 -8.78 -5.01 4.25
CA PRO A 378 -10.22 -5.17 4.24
C PRO A 378 -10.74 -5.37 2.81
N PHE A 379 -11.66 -6.31 2.66
CA PHE A 379 -12.39 -6.49 1.43
C PHE A 379 -13.32 -5.29 1.21
N HIS A 380 -13.14 -4.62 0.07
CA HIS A 380 -13.99 -3.52 -0.34
C HIS A 380 -14.81 -3.91 -1.57
N ALA A 381 -16.13 -3.95 -1.41
CA ALA A 381 -17.07 -4.03 -2.52
C ALA A 381 -17.23 -2.63 -3.15
N SER A 382 -16.19 -2.17 -3.86
CA SER A 382 -16.24 -0.87 -4.52
C SER A 382 -17.28 -0.88 -5.65
N VAL A 383 -17.77 0.30 -6.03
CA VAL A 383 -18.74 0.42 -7.15
C VAL A 383 -18.16 -0.18 -8.43
N GLU A 384 -16.87 0.05 -8.69
CA GLU A 384 -16.15 -0.50 -9.84
C GLU A 384 -16.06 -2.02 -9.79
N ARG A 385 -15.78 -2.60 -8.60
CA ARG A 385 -15.68 -4.05 -8.46
C ARG A 385 -17.04 -4.72 -8.56
N ILE A 386 -18.08 -4.13 -7.96
CA ILE A 386 -19.46 -4.59 -8.08
C ILE A 386 -19.87 -4.70 -9.55
N ALA A 387 -19.51 -3.71 -10.37
CA ALA A 387 -19.78 -3.73 -11.81
C ALA A 387 -19.07 -4.85 -12.59
N ARG A 388 -17.99 -5.44 -12.04
CA ARG A 388 -17.22 -6.54 -12.66
C ARG A 388 -17.80 -7.93 -12.34
N VAL A 389 -18.63 -8.06 -11.30
CA VAL A 389 -19.14 -9.36 -10.86
C VAL A 389 -20.40 -9.72 -11.66
N ARG A 390 -20.26 -10.65 -12.62
CA ARG A 390 -21.35 -11.05 -13.54
C ARG A 390 -22.57 -11.67 -12.86
N ASP A 391 -22.38 -12.46 -11.79
CA ASP A 391 -23.47 -13.09 -11.01
C ASP A 391 -23.37 -12.70 -9.54
N MET A 392 -23.57 -11.40 -9.31
CA MET A 392 -23.45 -10.78 -8.00
C MET A 392 -24.34 -11.44 -6.96
N ALA A 393 -25.60 -11.74 -7.28
CA ALA A 393 -26.56 -12.32 -6.34
C ALA A 393 -26.12 -13.70 -5.83
N ARG A 394 -25.61 -14.57 -6.72
CA ARG A 394 -25.08 -15.88 -6.32
C ARG A 394 -23.78 -15.74 -5.54
N TRP A 395 -22.87 -14.92 -6.06
CA TRP A 395 -21.49 -14.91 -5.58
C TRP A 395 -21.29 -14.01 -4.39
N TRP A 396 -21.78 -12.79 -4.39
CA TRP A 396 -21.61 -11.88 -3.28
C TRP A 396 -22.88 -11.74 -2.43
N GLY A 397 -24.04 -12.12 -2.97
CA GLY A 397 -25.32 -11.69 -2.42
C GLY A 397 -25.71 -10.33 -2.99
N GLN A 398 -26.73 -9.69 -2.40
CA GLN A 398 -27.08 -8.31 -2.77
C GLN A 398 -26.22 -7.36 -1.95
N PRO A 399 -25.37 -6.50 -2.56
CA PRO A 399 -24.72 -5.42 -1.83
C PRO A 399 -25.79 -4.51 -1.23
N GLY A 400 -25.63 -4.16 0.04
CA GLY A 400 -26.52 -3.21 0.69
C GLY A 400 -26.30 -1.79 0.15
N ASP A 401 -27.17 -0.88 0.57
CA ASP A 401 -26.96 0.53 0.31
C ASP A 401 -25.70 1.03 1.03
N PRO A 402 -24.97 2.01 0.45
CA PRO A 402 -23.93 2.71 1.21
C PRO A 402 -24.54 3.26 2.51
N PRO A 403 -23.78 3.29 3.62
CA PRO A 403 -24.29 3.87 4.87
C PRO A 403 -24.86 5.26 4.62
N ALA A 404 -26.09 5.52 5.08
CA ALA A 404 -26.83 6.74 4.77
C ALA A 404 -26.09 8.02 5.24
N ASP A 405 -25.18 7.88 6.21
CA ASP A 405 -24.33 8.93 6.74
C ASP A 405 -22.99 9.07 6.00
N ARG A 406 -22.72 8.31 4.94
CA ARG A 406 -21.46 8.32 4.17
C ARG A 406 -21.72 8.49 2.68
N ASP A 407 -21.98 9.73 2.28
CA ASP A 407 -22.25 10.12 0.89
C ASP A 407 -21.05 9.98 -0.06
N LEU A 408 -19.84 9.79 0.47
CA LEU A 408 -18.61 9.55 -0.28
C LEU A 408 -18.04 8.14 0.00
N SER A 409 -18.91 7.17 0.33
CA SER A 409 -18.44 5.83 0.69
C SER A 409 -17.75 5.10 -0.46
N ARG A 410 -16.58 4.54 -0.16
CA ARG A 410 -15.72 3.79 -1.08
C ARG A 410 -16.19 2.35 -1.37
N SER A 411 -17.09 1.83 -0.56
CA SER A 411 -17.54 0.44 -0.67
C SER A 411 -18.94 0.25 -0.12
N ARG A 412 -19.67 -0.71 -0.67
CA ARG A 412 -20.96 -1.13 -0.13
C ARG A 412 -20.79 -2.27 0.87
N PRO A 413 -21.62 -2.33 1.93
CA PRO A 413 -21.67 -3.51 2.78
C PRO A 413 -22.16 -4.71 1.96
N ILE A 414 -21.64 -5.89 2.26
CA ILE A 414 -22.14 -7.14 1.70
C ILE A 414 -22.64 -8.01 2.84
N GLU A 415 -23.91 -8.44 2.74
CA GLU A 415 -24.52 -9.37 3.68
C GLU A 415 -24.61 -10.75 3.04
N LYS A 416 -23.76 -11.68 3.50
CA LYS A 416 -23.79 -13.08 3.09
C LYS A 416 -23.46 -13.99 4.28
N PRO A 417 -24.19 -15.09 4.51
CA PRO A 417 -23.83 -16.06 5.55
C PRO A 417 -22.37 -16.52 5.43
N GLY A 418 -21.70 -16.66 6.57
CA GLY A 418 -20.27 -17.01 6.63
C GLY A 418 -19.33 -15.85 6.31
N THR A 419 -19.79 -14.60 6.30
CA THR A 419 -18.92 -13.41 6.18
C THR A 419 -18.59 -12.87 7.57
N ILE A 420 -17.35 -12.43 7.78
CA ILE A 420 -16.94 -11.75 9.01
C ILE A 420 -17.76 -10.47 9.21
N GLU A 421 -18.31 -10.29 10.40
CA GLU A 421 -19.05 -9.06 10.75
C GLU A 421 -18.15 -7.83 10.63
N GLY A 422 -18.67 -6.74 10.03
CA GLY A 422 -17.90 -5.52 9.79
C GLY A 422 -17.31 -4.89 11.06
N THR A 423 -17.99 -5.01 12.20
CA THR A 423 -17.50 -4.54 13.51
C THR A 423 -16.32 -5.35 14.04
N ARG A 424 -16.19 -6.63 13.65
CA ARG A 424 -15.10 -7.52 14.05
C ARG A 424 -13.90 -7.45 13.11
N LEU A 425 -14.12 -7.07 11.85
CA LEU A 425 -13.09 -7.06 10.81
C LEU A 425 -11.78 -6.33 11.21
N PRO A 426 -11.79 -5.15 11.89
CA PRO A 426 -10.54 -4.49 12.31
C PRO A 426 -9.71 -5.33 13.30
N ALA A 427 -10.36 -6.01 14.24
CA ALA A 427 -9.68 -6.86 15.22
C ALA A 427 -9.08 -8.12 14.55
N VAL A 428 -9.83 -8.72 13.61
CA VAL A 428 -9.36 -9.87 12.82
C VAL A 428 -8.15 -9.49 11.96
N LEU A 429 -8.22 -8.37 11.24
CA LEU A 429 -7.10 -7.84 10.45
C LEU A 429 -5.86 -7.62 11.31
N THR A 430 -6.02 -7.00 12.49
CA THR A 430 -4.92 -6.74 13.42
C THR A 430 -4.26 -8.03 13.90
N SER A 431 -5.07 -9.03 14.29
CA SER A 431 -4.60 -10.34 14.72
C SER A 431 -3.84 -11.06 13.60
N LEU A 432 -4.40 -11.09 12.39
CA LEU A 432 -3.81 -11.75 11.24
C LEU A 432 -2.51 -11.07 10.78
N ALA A 433 -2.49 -9.73 10.69
CA ALA A 433 -1.30 -8.96 10.39
C ALA A 433 -0.16 -9.26 11.38
N SER A 434 -0.47 -9.33 12.69
CA SER A 434 0.51 -9.65 13.74
C SER A 434 1.12 -11.05 13.55
N ARG A 435 0.31 -12.05 13.20
CA ARG A 435 0.77 -13.42 12.92
C ARG A 435 1.64 -13.49 11.65
N LEU A 436 1.28 -12.74 10.62
CA LEU A 436 2.01 -12.69 9.34
C LEU A 436 3.35 -11.95 9.46
N LEU A 437 3.38 -10.83 10.18
CA LEU A 437 4.60 -10.05 10.42
C LEU A 437 5.66 -10.86 11.17
N GLY A 438 5.28 -11.86 11.97
CA GLY A 438 6.21 -12.80 12.59
C GLY A 438 6.89 -13.76 11.59
N ARG A 439 6.36 -13.90 10.37
CA ARG A 439 6.80 -14.89 9.37
C ARG A 439 7.59 -14.26 8.21
N ALA A 440 7.11 -13.14 7.68
CA ALA A 440 7.70 -12.46 6.53
C ALA A 440 7.42 -10.94 6.58
N PRO A 441 8.28 -10.11 5.98
CA PRO A 441 8.09 -8.66 6.01
C PRO A 441 6.99 -8.19 5.06
N LEU A 442 5.79 -7.92 5.57
CA LEU A 442 4.70 -7.30 4.80
C LEU A 442 5.12 -5.94 4.24
N SER A 443 4.65 -5.58 3.04
CA SER A 443 4.90 -4.27 2.42
C SER A 443 4.25 -3.14 3.24
N PRO A 444 4.96 -2.02 3.48
CA PRO A 444 4.41 -0.93 4.28
C PRO A 444 3.46 -0.08 3.44
N GLY A 445 2.16 -0.34 3.52
CA GLY A 445 1.15 0.33 2.70
C GLY A 445 1.42 0.15 1.19
N ARG A 446 0.57 0.74 0.33
CA ARG A 446 0.83 1.03 -1.09
C ARG A 446 1.66 -0.01 -1.88
N VAL A 447 0.98 -0.93 -2.58
CA VAL A 447 1.59 -2.14 -3.20
C VAL A 447 2.68 -1.84 -4.23
N ALA A 448 2.64 -0.68 -4.89
CA ALA A 448 3.69 -0.27 -5.82
C ALA A 448 5.07 -0.18 -5.15
N ALA A 449 5.12 -0.11 -3.82
CA ALA A 449 6.35 -0.28 -3.05
C ALA A 449 6.94 -1.69 -3.09
N ALA A 450 6.13 -2.75 -3.25
CA ALA A 450 6.59 -4.15 -3.31
C ALA A 450 7.56 -4.42 -4.48
N PHE A 451 7.62 -3.49 -5.44
CA PHE A 451 8.51 -3.51 -6.59
C PHE A 451 9.89 -2.99 -6.24
N LEU A 452 10.02 -2.26 -5.13
CA LEU A 452 11.28 -1.76 -4.60
C LEU A 452 12.04 -2.81 -3.78
N TYR A 453 11.45 -3.99 -3.52
CA TYR A 453 12.22 -5.12 -3.00
C TYR A 453 13.27 -5.51 -4.05
N GLY A 454 14.54 -5.56 -3.65
CA GLY A 454 15.63 -6.07 -4.48
C GLY A 454 15.39 -7.51 -4.95
N PRO A 455 16.23 -8.07 -5.84
CA PRO A 455 16.11 -9.46 -6.26
C PRO A 455 16.00 -10.36 -5.03
N VAL A 456 14.98 -11.22 -4.98
CA VAL A 456 14.81 -12.16 -3.87
C VAL A 456 16.00 -13.10 -3.94
N ALA A 457 16.92 -12.98 -2.98
CA ALA A 457 17.97 -13.98 -2.83
C ALA A 457 17.30 -15.35 -2.69
N PRO A 458 17.80 -16.40 -3.35
CA PRO A 458 17.20 -17.72 -3.26
C PRO A 458 17.03 -18.09 -1.78
N VAL A 459 15.81 -18.48 -1.42
CA VAL A 459 15.48 -18.95 -0.08
C VAL A 459 16.47 -20.07 0.27
N PRO A 460 17.16 -20.01 1.43
CA PRO A 460 18.06 -21.08 1.82
C PRO A 460 17.27 -22.40 1.84
N SER A 461 17.88 -23.44 1.29
CA SER A 461 17.39 -24.81 1.42
C SER A 461 17.09 -25.11 2.89
N ILE A 462 15.92 -25.70 3.17
CA ILE A 462 15.50 -26.17 4.51
C ILE A 462 16.36 -27.36 4.97
N ALA A 463 17.35 -27.81 4.18
CA ALA A 463 18.34 -28.74 4.66
C ALA A 463 19.18 -28.06 5.78
N PRO A 464 19.19 -28.60 7.01
CA PRO A 464 20.04 -28.07 8.07
C PRO A 464 21.50 -28.26 7.64
N ALA A 465 22.12 -27.19 7.14
CA ALA A 465 23.57 -27.16 7.01
C ALA A 465 24.16 -27.29 8.41
N PRO A 466 25.16 -28.17 8.62
CA PRO A 466 25.76 -28.36 9.92
C PRO A 466 26.47 -27.07 10.37
N ASP A 467 26.10 -26.54 11.54
CA ASP A 467 26.82 -25.59 12.39
C ASP A 467 27.67 -24.48 11.70
N ALA A 468 27.23 -23.96 10.55
CA ALA A 468 27.70 -22.66 10.11
C ALA A 468 27.13 -21.64 11.09
N ALA A 469 27.95 -21.17 12.04
CA ALA A 469 27.54 -20.24 13.09
C ALA A 469 26.74 -19.08 12.49
N ALA A 470 25.42 -19.10 12.70
CA ALA A 470 24.51 -18.13 12.10
C ALA A 470 24.99 -16.72 12.43
N LEU A 471 25.32 -15.95 11.39
CA LEU A 471 25.71 -14.55 11.55
C LEU A 471 24.45 -13.76 11.93
N ILE A 472 24.60 -12.82 12.85
CA ILE A 472 23.53 -11.94 13.29
C ILE A 472 23.79 -10.52 12.80
N ARG A 473 22.72 -9.80 12.51
CA ARG A 473 22.72 -8.35 12.36
C ARG A 473 21.46 -7.74 12.93
N LEU A 474 21.48 -6.44 13.17
CA LEU A 474 20.28 -5.65 13.46
C LEU A 474 19.29 -5.81 12.31
N ASP A 475 18.04 -6.15 12.64
CA ASP A 475 16.95 -6.27 11.67
C ASP A 475 16.85 -4.98 10.85
N VAL A 476 16.64 -5.11 9.54
CA VAL A 476 16.68 -3.98 8.60
C VAL A 476 15.62 -2.91 8.90
N ASP A 477 14.54 -3.28 9.59
CA ASP A 477 13.45 -2.40 10.03
C ASP A 477 13.60 -1.96 11.50
N CYS A 478 14.73 -2.29 12.15
CA CYS A 478 14.99 -1.96 13.55
C CYS A 478 16.07 -0.87 13.70
N ALA A 479 15.82 0.08 14.59
CA ALA A 479 16.81 1.01 15.08
C ALA A 479 16.91 0.98 16.61
N VAL A 480 18.10 1.26 17.12
CA VAL A 480 18.37 1.39 18.56
C VAL A 480 18.68 2.84 18.87
N VAL A 481 17.83 3.47 19.66
CA VAL A 481 17.86 4.91 19.93
C VAL A 481 17.86 5.20 21.42
N ARG A 482 18.36 6.37 21.80
CA ARG A 482 18.34 6.85 23.19
C ARG A 482 17.36 8.01 23.31
N LEU A 483 16.47 7.93 24.28
CA LEU A 483 15.54 9.01 24.61
C LEU A 483 15.99 9.74 25.89
N PRO A 484 15.67 11.03 26.06
CA PRO A 484 16.00 11.80 27.26
C PRO A 484 15.14 11.38 28.48
N ALA A 485 13.97 10.80 28.24
CA ALA A 485 13.05 10.29 29.26
C ALA A 485 12.53 8.89 28.87
N SER A 486 11.85 8.20 29.80
CA SER A 486 11.17 6.94 29.48
C SER A 486 9.89 7.20 28.67
N LEU A 487 9.36 6.18 28.02
CA LEU A 487 8.09 6.26 27.29
C LEU A 487 6.86 6.60 28.17
N ASP A 488 6.99 6.51 29.50
CA ASP A 488 5.95 6.95 30.44
C ASP A 488 6.12 8.43 30.85
N GLY A 489 7.12 9.13 30.29
CA GLY A 489 7.45 10.52 30.61
C GLY A 489 8.34 10.71 31.84
N ALA A 490 8.79 9.64 32.49
CA ALA A 490 9.70 9.77 33.64
C ALA A 490 11.07 10.28 33.17
N PRO A 491 11.70 11.25 33.86
CA PRO A 491 12.96 11.88 33.44
C PRO A 491 14.18 10.96 33.67
N LYS A 492 14.18 9.82 32.97
CA LYS A 492 15.19 8.78 33.02
C LYS A 492 15.61 8.46 31.58
N PRO A 493 16.82 8.88 31.17
CA PRO A 493 17.34 8.55 29.85
C PRO A 493 17.36 7.04 29.65
N THR A 494 16.72 6.57 28.59
CA THR A 494 16.50 5.14 28.35
C THR A 494 16.80 4.79 26.90
N TRP A 495 17.47 3.67 26.69
CA TRP A 495 17.69 3.13 25.35
C TRP A 495 16.52 2.24 24.94
N TYR A 496 16.11 2.36 23.69
CA TYR A 496 15.05 1.54 23.10
C TYR A 496 15.52 0.95 21.78
N ALA A 497 15.26 -0.34 21.57
CA ALA A 497 15.25 -0.95 20.26
C ALA A 497 13.81 -0.97 19.77
N ALA A 498 13.55 -0.41 18.59
CA ALA A 498 12.22 -0.35 18.02
C ALA A 498 12.26 -0.87 16.58
N ASN A 499 11.33 -1.76 16.25
CA ASN A 499 11.18 -2.32 14.92
C ASN A 499 9.89 -1.78 14.29
N LEU A 500 10.01 -0.96 13.23
CA LEU A 500 8.87 -0.31 12.61
C LEU A 500 7.96 -1.28 11.84
N ARG A 501 8.48 -2.45 11.44
CA ARG A 501 7.69 -3.49 10.77
C ARG A 501 6.75 -4.20 11.73
N THR A 502 7.22 -4.55 12.93
CA THR A 502 6.44 -5.33 13.90
C THR A 502 5.78 -4.49 14.99
N GLY A 503 6.16 -3.22 15.12
CA GLY A 503 5.73 -2.34 16.22
C GLY A 503 6.37 -2.71 17.57
N VAL A 504 7.29 -3.67 17.61
CA VAL A 504 7.98 -4.06 18.84
C VAL A 504 8.87 -2.92 19.32
N VAL A 505 8.73 -2.57 20.61
CA VAL A 505 9.61 -1.64 21.31
C VAL A 505 10.13 -2.32 22.58
N LEU A 506 11.45 -2.36 22.73
CA LEU A 506 12.13 -3.01 23.85
C LEU A 506 13.08 -2.03 24.52
N ALA A 507 12.96 -1.86 25.84
CA ALA A 507 13.96 -1.13 26.62
C ALA A 507 15.27 -1.93 26.67
N MET A 508 16.39 -1.27 26.40
CA MET A 508 17.70 -1.89 26.23
C MET A 508 18.65 -1.54 27.36
N ASP A 509 19.50 -2.50 27.73
CA ASP A 509 20.62 -2.25 28.62
C ASP A 509 21.60 -1.24 27.99
N ALA A 510 22.07 -0.27 28.79
CA ALA A 510 22.90 0.83 28.31
C ALA A 510 24.29 0.40 27.79
N ARG A 511 24.77 -0.79 28.15
CA ARG A 511 26.03 -1.36 27.64
C ARG A 511 25.80 -2.10 26.33
N LEU A 512 24.64 -2.74 26.18
CA LEU A 512 24.28 -3.53 24.99
C LEU A 512 23.80 -2.65 23.82
N ALA A 513 23.04 -1.59 24.12
CA ALA A 513 22.39 -0.77 23.10
C ALA A 513 23.36 -0.15 22.08
N PRO A 514 24.51 0.46 22.47
CA PRO A 514 25.45 1.03 21.50
C PRO A 514 26.15 0.00 20.62
N VAL A 515 26.20 -1.26 21.06
CA VAL A 515 26.79 -2.35 20.27
C VAL A 515 25.80 -2.78 19.19
N LEU A 516 24.54 -2.98 19.57
CA LEU A 516 23.48 -3.36 18.64
C LEU A 516 23.16 -2.26 17.62
N SER A 517 23.20 -0.98 18.01
CA SER A 517 22.95 0.13 17.09
C SER A 517 23.92 0.18 15.91
N ARG A 518 25.13 -0.36 16.09
CA ARG A 518 26.19 -0.43 15.06
C ARG A 518 26.24 -1.76 14.31
N LEU A 519 25.45 -2.75 14.71
CA LEU A 519 25.50 -4.11 14.15
C LEU A 519 24.71 -4.19 12.82
N THR A 520 25.10 -3.39 11.83
CA THR A 520 24.38 -3.30 10.55
C THR A 520 24.88 -4.32 9.53
N ALA A 521 26.13 -4.77 9.67
CA ALA A 521 26.72 -5.85 8.90
C ALA A 521 26.61 -7.19 9.66
N PRO A 522 26.47 -8.33 8.96
CA PRO A 522 26.51 -9.66 9.57
C PRO A 522 27.78 -9.88 10.40
N ALA A 523 27.64 -10.34 11.64
CA ALA A 523 28.75 -10.74 12.49
C ALA A 523 28.39 -11.96 13.34
N SER A 524 29.39 -12.71 13.81
CA SER A 524 29.14 -13.81 14.73
C SER A 524 28.60 -13.28 16.06
N ALA A 525 27.75 -14.07 16.73
CA ALA A 525 27.22 -13.70 18.04
C ALA A 525 28.34 -13.44 19.06
N SER A 526 29.46 -14.19 18.98
CA SER A 526 30.60 -14.02 19.87
C SER A 526 31.32 -12.69 19.67
N ALA A 527 31.52 -12.28 18.41
CA ALA A 527 32.13 -11.00 18.08
C ALA A 527 31.20 -9.84 18.44
N ALA A 528 29.92 -9.93 18.10
CA ALA A 528 28.94 -8.89 18.34
C ALA A 528 28.60 -8.72 19.83
N LEU A 529 28.48 -9.81 20.59
CA LEU A 529 28.01 -9.82 21.98
C LEU A 529 29.10 -10.29 22.95
N GLY A 530 30.34 -9.85 22.73
CA GLY A 530 31.50 -10.24 23.56
C GLY A 530 31.35 -9.86 25.04
N ALA A 531 30.61 -8.78 25.33
CA ALA A 531 30.32 -8.33 26.70
C ALA A 531 29.24 -9.17 27.41
N VAL A 532 28.47 -9.99 26.68
CA VAL A 532 27.48 -10.90 27.25
C VAL A 532 28.18 -12.21 27.63
N PRO A 533 27.99 -12.72 28.87
CA PRO A 533 28.54 -14.00 29.29
C PRO A 533 28.19 -15.11 28.30
N GLU A 534 29.16 -15.96 27.97
CA GLU A 534 29.02 -17.00 26.95
C GLU A 534 27.78 -17.90 27.20
N ALA A 535 27.57 -18.30 28.45
CA ALA A 535 26.43 -19.12 28.87
C ALA A 535 25.05 -18.46 28.64
N GLN A 536 24.98 -17.14 28.48
CA GLN A 536 23.74 -16.39 28.27
C GLN A 536 23.55 -15.92 26.83
N ARG A 537 24.62 -15.93 26.03
CA ARG A 537 24.65 -15.33 24.69
C ARG A 537 23.61 -15.93 23.76
N ALA A 538 23.50 -17.26 23.73
CA ALA A 538 22.52 -17.95 22.89
C ALA A 538 21.08 -17.56 23.24
N LYS A 539 20.74 -17.49 24.53
CA LYS A 539 19.42 -17.07 25.01
C LYS A 539 19.10 -15.62 24.67
N VAL A 540 20.09 -14.73 24.77
CA VAL A 540 19.92 -13.30 24.40
C VAL A 540 19.69 -13.15 22.91
N VAL A 541 20.48 -13.85 22.07
CA VAL A 541 20.28 -13.84 20.61
C VAL A 541 18.89 -14.34 20.27
N GLU A 542 18.47 -15.49 20.83
CA GLU A 542 17.14 -16.04 20.54
C GLU A 542 16.03 -15.07 20.92
N MET A 543 16.11 -14.45 22.11
CA MET A 543 15.14 -13.44 22.55
C MET A 543 15.06 -12.25 21.58
N LEU A 544 16.21 -11.70 21.16
CA LEU A 544 16.26 -10.56 20.27
C LEU A 544 15.79 -10.91 18.85
N VAL A 545 16.05 -12.12 18.38
CA VAL A 545 15.54 -12.62 17.09
C VAL A 545 14.03 -12.84 17.14
N THR A 546 13.52 -13.49 18.19
CA THR A 546 12.07 -13.65 18.39
C THR A 546 11.34 -12.29 18.44
N LYS A 547 12.00 -11.27 18.97
CA LYS A 547 11.47 -9.89 19.04
C LYS A 547 11.74 -9.06 17.78
N SER A 548 12.30 -9.64 16.71
CA SER A 548 12.66 -8.94 15.47
C SER A 548 13.59 -7.73 15.70
N ILE A 549 14.44 -7.77 16.74
CA ILE A 549 15.49 -6.79 16.95
C ILE A 549 16.75 -7.20 16.17
N LEU A 550 17.03 -8.50 16.15
CA LEU A 550 18.09 -9.10 15.34
C LEU A 550 17.49 -10.02 14.28
N GLU A 551 18.21 -10.23 13.19
CA GLU A 551 17.93 -11.28 12.23
C GLU A 551 19.14 -12.20 12.07
N ARG A 552 18.87 -13.46 11.70
CA ARG A 552 19.88 -14.44 11.35
C ARG A 552 20.13 -14.38 9.85
N THR A 553 21.40 -14.37 9.48
CA THR A 553 21.86 -14.36 8.09
C THR A 553 22.79 -15.55 7.86
N HIS A 554 22.68 -16.16 6.70
CA HIS A 554 23.65 -17.12 6.21
C HIS A 554 24.70 -16.32 5.42
N GLY A 555 25.97 -16.45 5.82
CA GLY A 555 27.09 -15.72 5.23
C GLY A 555 27.37 -16.12 3.80
#